data_AF-A0A2X4TL37-F1
#
_entry.id   AF-A0A2X4TL37-F1
#
_cell.length_a   1.000
_cell.length_b   1.000
_cell.length_c   1.000
_cell.angle_alpha   90.00
_cell.angle_beta   90.00
_cell.angle_gamma   90.00
#
_symmetry.space_group_name_H-M   'P 1'
#
loop_
_entity.id
_entity.type
_entity.pdbx_description
1 polymer ?
#
loop_
_entity_poly.entity_id
_entity_poly.type
_entity_poly.pdbx_seq_one_letter_code
_entity_poly.pdbx_strand_id
1 'polypeptide(L)'
;MLGNIHQHSIKALNNSERAIAFGEAKRETLTPDCRRCDYRFACHGGCPKHRFAVSPSGYPAHNYLCAGYKHFFKHVTPYMNVWRELLAQGYPMASIMRWLAQDARKDTGAVSRNDPCPCGSGKKYKKCCGKA
;
A
#
# COMPACT_ATOMS: atom_id res chain seq x y z
N MET A 1 18.22 16.38 17.41
CA MET A 1 17.56 17.54 18.04
C MET A 1 17.84 18.76 17.17
N LEU A 2 16.82 19.51 16.71
CA LEU A 2 17.02 20.61 15.76
C LEU A 2 17.40 21.94 16.45
N GLY A 3 17.06 22.10 17.73
CA GLY A 3 17.35 23.29 18.53
C GLY A 3 16.31 23.46 19.65
N ASN A 4 16.24 24.67 20.21
CA ASN A 4 15.28 25.07 21.24
C ASN A 4 14.33 26.17 20.69
N ILE A 5 13.02 25.99 20.88
CA ILE A 5 11.98 26.90 20.37
C ILE A 5 11.93 28.25 21.08
N HIS A 6 12.50 28.37 22.28
CA HIS A 6 12.62 29.65 23.00
C HIS A 6 13.79 30.49 22.46
N GLN A 7 14.69 29.89 21.68
CA GLN A 7 15.88 30.54 21.13
C GLN A 7 15.79 30.71 19.60
N HIS A 8 15.07 29.82 18.92
CA HIS A 8 14.96 29.83 17.47
C HIS A 8 13.50 29.76 17.02
N SER A 9 13.16 30.49 15.96
CA SER A 9 11.83 30.39 15.35
C SER A 9 11.63 29.00 14.73
N ILE A 10 10.37 28.53 14.71
CA ILE A 10 9.99 27.27 14.05
C ILE A 10 10.41 27.29 12.58
N LYS A 11 10.30 28.44 11.89
CA LYS A 11 10.72 28.60 10.50
C LYS A 11 12.22 28.34 10.34
N ALA A 12 13.06 28.87 11.24
CA ALA A 12 14.50 28.63 11.19
C ALA A 12 14.83 27.14 11.45
N LEU A 13 14.20 26.52 12.45
CA LEU A 13 14.41 25.10 12.76
C LEU A 13 13.99 24.18 11.60
N ASN A 14 12.85 24.46 10.97
CA ASN A 14 12.32 23.67 9.87
C ASN A 14 13.12 23.80 8.57
N ASN A 15 13.78 24.94 8.35
CA ASN A 15 14.65 25.17 7.20
C ASN A 15 16.14 24.93 7.51
N SER A 16 16.46 24.37 8.68
CA SER A 16 17.84 24.01 9.04
C SER A 16 18.35 22.87 8.16
N GLU A 17 19.67 22.81 7.94
CA GLU A 17 20.31 21.75 7.17
C GLU A 17 19.95 20.35 7.69
N ARG A 18 19.86 20.18 9.01
CA ARG A 18 19.48 18.90 9.64
C ARG A 18 18.05 18.49 9.31
N ALA A 19 17.11 19.43 9.27
CA ALA A 19 15.72 19.15 8.91
C ALA A 19 15.59 18.79 7.42
N ILE A 20 16.30 19.52 6.56
CA ILE A 20 16.37 19.26 5.12
C ILE A 20 16.99 17.88 4.86
N ALA A 21 18.15 17.57 5.47
CA ALA A 21 18.82 16.29 5.33
C ALA A 21 17.94 15.12 5.80
N PHE A 22 17.20 15.29 6.90
CA PHE A 22 16.22 14.29 7.34
C PHE A 22 15.09 14.10 6.32
N GLY A 23 14.64 15.17 5.66
CA GLY A 23 13.67 15.13 4.58
C GLY A 23 14.17 14.35 3.37
N GLU A 24 15.35 14.72 2.85
CA GLU A 24 15.96 14.10 1.67
C GLU A 24 16.30 12.64 1.89
N ALA A 25 16.81 12.29 3.08
CA ALA A 25 17.10 10.91 3.46
C ALA A 25 15.90 9.98 3.26
N LYS A 26 14.65 10.45 3.43
CA LYS A 26 13.44 9.63 3.23
C LYS A 26 13.35 9.05 1.81
N ARG A 27 13.87 9.78 0.82
CA ARG A 27 13.90 9.41 -0.60
C ARG A 27 15.23 8.78 -0.99
N GLU A 28 16.34 9.33 -0.53
CA GLU A 28 17.69 8.92 -0.93
C GLU A 28 18.09 7.57 -0.32
N THR A 29 17.65 7.27 0.90
CA THR A 29 18.01 6.02 1.60
C THR A 29 17.11 4.83 1.24
N LEU A 30 16.22 4.98 0.25
CA LEU A 30 15.36 3.88 -0.19
C LEU A 30 16.18 2.74 -0.80
N THR A 31 15.84 1.51 -0.43
CA THR A 31 16.45 0.31 -1.02
C THR A 31 16.20 0.24 -2.52
N PRO A 32 17.07 -0.45 -3.30
CA PRO A 32 16.85 -0.66 -4.72
C PRO A 32 15.46 -1.26 -5.05
N ASP A 33 14.98 -2.20 -4.22
CA ASP A 33 13.61 -2.74 -4.31
C ASP A 33 12.53 -1.67 -4.24
N CYS A 34 12.63 -0.73 -3.31
CA CYS A 34 11.68 0.37 -3.20
C CYS A 34 11.77 1.32 -4.39
N ARG A 35 12.99 1.60 -4.89
CA ARG A 35 13.21 2.55 -5.99
C ARG A 35 12.56 2.10 -7.30
N ARG A 36 12.54 0.78 -7.55
CA ARG A 36 11.96 0.12 -8.73
C ARG A 36 10.52 -0.38 -8.55
N CYS A 37 9.89 -0.12 -7.40
CA CYS A 37 8.56 -0.66 -7.09
C CYS A 37 7.44 0.15 -7.75
N ASP A 38 6.48 -0.52 -8.39
CA ASP A 38 5.32 0.10 -9.04
C ASP A 38 4.45 0.94 -8.09
N TYR A 39 4.42 0.61 -6.80
CA TYR A 39 3.66 1.34 -5.79
C TYR A 39 4.47 2.46 -5.10
N ARG A 40 5.69 2.76 -5.57
CA ARG A 40 6.54 3.79 -4.97
C ARG A 40 5.88 5.16 -4.99
N PHE A 41 5.13 5.49 -6.04
CA PHE A 41 4.43 6.77 -6.15
C PHE A 41 3.37 6.99 -5.04
N ALA A 42 2.85 5.91 -4.46
CA ALA A 42 1.84 5.97 -3.39
C ALA A 42 2.49 5.81 -2.01
N CYS A 43 3.42 4.87 -1.87
CA CYS A 43 4.01 4.51 -0.59
C CYS A 43 5.24 5.35 -0.21
N HIS A 44 6.04 5.76 -1.20
CA HIS A 44 7.33 6.42 -1.02
C HIS A 44 8.31 5.69 -0.07
N GLY A 45 8.18 4.36 0.05
CA GLY A 45 8.95 3.52 0.98
C GLY A 45 8.48 3.60 2.44
N GLY A 46 7.31 4.18 2.68
CA GLY A 46 6.66 4.30 3.98
C GLY A 46 7.46 5.13 5.00
N CYS A 47 6.96 5.11 6.24
CA CYS A 47 7.56 5.86 7.34
C CYS A 47 8.99 5.36 7.65
N PRO A 48 10.01 6.24 7.73
CA PRO A 48 11.38 5.87 8.10
C PRO A 48 11.48 5.11 9.43
N LYS A 49 10.61 5.42 10.40
CA LYS A 49 10.54 4.69 11.69
C LYS A 49 10.32 3.18 11.51
N HIS A 50 9.64 2.77 10.43
CA HIS A 50 9.35 1.36 10.15
C HIS A 50 10.37 0.71 9.20
N ARG A 51 11.51 1.37 8.94
CA ARG A 51 12.55 0.89 8.04
C ARG A 51 13.66 0.15 8.79
N PHE A 52 13.31 -0.98 9.38
CA PHE A 52 14.23 -1.82 10.16
C PHE A 52 14.32 -3.27 9.65
N ALA A 53 13.58 -3.60 8.59
CA ALA A 53 13.60 -4.94 8.00
C ALA A 53 14.68 -5.04 6.91
N VAL A 54 14.89 -6.26 6.41
CA VAL A 54 15.70 -6.55 5.22
C VAL A 54 14.77 -6.71 4.02
N SER A 55 15.14 -6.11 2.90
CA SER A 55 14.41 -6.20 1.63
C SER A 55 14.54 -7.60 1.00
N PRO A 56 13.67 -7.95 0.03
CA PRO A 56 13.80 -9.23 -0.70
C PRO A 56 15.14 -9.43 -1.39
N SER A 57 15.81 -8.36 -1.83
CA SER A 57 17.17 -8.44 -2.40
C SER A 57 18.30 -8.31 -1.38
N GLY A 58 18.01 -8.40 -0.07
CA GLY A 58 19.03 -8.43 0.98
C GLY A 58 19.51 -7.07 1.49
N TYR A 59 18.98 -5.95 0.98
CA TYR A 59 19.33 -4.61 1.47
C TYR A 59 18.66 -4.29 2.82
N PRO A 60 19.39 -3.74 3.80
CA PRO A 60 18.83 -3.32 5.09
C PRO A 60 17.97 -2.05 4.95
N ALA A 61 17.44 -1.58 6.08
CA ALA A 61 16.60 -0.38 6.15
C ALA A 61 15.36 -0.42 5.23
N HIS A 62 14.80 -1.62 5.08
CA HIS A 62 13.57 -1.83 4.33
C HIS A 62 12.35 -1.65 5.22
N ASN A 63 11.25 -1.20 4.61
CA ASN A 63 10.00 -1.00 5.34
C ASN A 63 9.41 -2.36 5.76
N TYR A 64 9.23 -2.57 7.06
CA TYR A 64 8.67 -3.79 7.63
C TYR A 64 7.27 -4.13 7.09
N LEU A 65 6.46 -3.11 6.76
CA LEU A 65 5.09 -3.27 6.27
C LEU A 65 5.00 -3.38 4.74
N CYS A 66 6.12 -3.45 4.02
CA CYS A 66 6.16 -3.42 2.55
C CYS A 66 5.28 -4.51 1.90
N ALA A 67 5.31 -5.73 2.42
CA ALA A 67 4.49 -6.83 1.89
C ALA A 67 2.98 -6.55 2.04
N GLY A 68 2.57 -6.04 3.20
CA GLY A 68 1.19 -5.64 3.46
C GLY A 68 0.73 -4.50 2.55
N TYR A 69 1.58 -3.49 2.34
CA TYR A 69 1.31 -2.41 1.40
C TYR A 69 1.15 -2.92 -0.04
N LYS A 70 2.03 -3.79 -0.51
CA LYS A 70 1.90 -4.40 -1.86
C LYS A 70 0.58 -5.15 -2.01
N HIS A 71 0.19 -5.92 -0.99
CA HIS A 71 -1.08 -6.64 -1.00
C HIS A 71 -2.28 -5.68 -1.04
N PHE A 72 -2.28 -4.68 -0.15
CA PHE A 72 -3.33 -3.66 -0.09
C PHE A 72 -3.45 -2.91 -1.41
N PHE A 73 -2.35 -2.35 -1.94
CA PHE A 73 -2.38 -1.57 -3.18
C PHE A 73 -2.82 -2.41 -4.38
N LYS A 74 -2.35 -3.66 -4.49
CA LYS A 74 -2.83 -4.58 -5.51
C LYS A 74 -4.35 -4.77 -5.45
N HIS A 75 -4.90 -4.92 -4.24
CA HIS A 75 -6.32 -5.11 -4.04
C HIS A 75 -7.13 -3.84 -4.36
N VAL A 76 -6.70 -2.66 -3.90
CA VAL A 76 -7.51 -1.44 -4.04
C VAL A 76 -7.39 -0.75 -5.39
N THR A 77 -6.30 -0.99 -6.14
CA THR A 77 -6.02 -0.32 -7.44
C THR A 77 -7.19 -0.34 -8.43
N PRO A 78 -7.86 -1.46 -8.75
CA PRO A 78 -8.97 -1.46 -9.70
C PRO A 78 -10.10 -0.51 -9.29
N TYR A 79 -10.47 -0.52 -8.00
CA TYR A 79 -11.51 0.34 -7.46
C TYR A 79 -11.12 1.82 -7.48
N MET A 80 -9.86 2.13 -7.14
CA MET A 80 -9.33 3.50 -7.20
C MET A 80 -9.31 4.03 -8.64
N ASN A 81 -9.01 3.19 -9.62
CA ASN A 81 -9.05 3.57 -11.04
C ASN A 81 -10.49 3.89 -11.49
N VAL A 82 -11.47 3.11 -11.04
CA VAL A 82 -12.90 3.39 -11.30
C VAL A 82 -13.32 4.71 -10.64
N TRP A 83 -12.94 4.95 -9.39
CA TRP A 83 -13.21 6.22 -8.72
C TRP A 83 -12.59 7.41 -9.45
N ARG A 84 -11.33 7.28 -9.88
CA ARG A 84 -10.65 8.31 -10.67
C ARG A 84 -11.43 8.65 -11.93
N GLU A 85 -11.91 7.64 -12.66
CA GLU A 85 -12.66 7.84 -13.89
C GLU A 85 -14.02 8.51 -13.63
N LEU A 86 -14.75 8.06 -12.60
CA LEU A 86 -16.02 8.67 -12.21
C LEU A 86 -15.86 10.14 -11.85
N LEU A 87 -14.82 10.49 -11.09
CA LEU A 87 -14.50 11.88 -10.73
C LEU A 87 -14.16 12.71 -11.96
N ALA A 88 -13.35 12.17 -12.89
CA ALA A 88 -12.98 12.87 -14.12
C ALA A 88 -14.21 13.19 -14.99
N GLN A 89 -15.25 12.37 -14.91
CA GLN A 89 -16.53 12.56 -15.59
C GLN A 89 -17.55 13.39 -14.77
N GLY A 90 -17.19 13.89 -13.59
CA GLY A 90 -18.06 14.71 -12.74
C GLY A 90 -19.12 13.94 -11.96
N TYR A 91 -19.03 12.60 -11.89
CA TYR A 91 -19.95 11.82 -11.07
C TYR A 91 -19.59 11.88 -9.57
N PRO A 92 -20.60 11.81 -8.68
CA PRO A 92 -20.35 11.68 -7.24
C PRO A 92 -19.59 10.38 -6.91
N MET A 93 -18.72 10.43 -5.90
CA MET A 93 -17.92 9.27 -5.44
C MET A 93 -18.77 8.03 -5.10
N ALA A 94 -19.99 8.24 -4.59
CA ALA A 94 -20.93 7.16 -4.30
C ALA A 94 -21.35 6.36 -5.55
N SER A 95 -21.13 6.88 -6.76
CA SER A 95 -21.43 6.19 -8.02
C SER A 95 -20.66 4.88 -8.19
N ILE A 96 -19.54 4.68 -7.48
CA ILE A 96 -18.83 3.40 -7.46
C ILE A 96 -19.71 2.25 -6.98
N MET A 97 -20.72 2.50 -6.14
CA MET A 97 -21.59 1.45 -5.61
C MET A 97 -22.35 0.73 -6.73
N ARG A 98 -22.71 1.46 -7.81
CA ARG A 98 -23.31 0.85 -9.00
C ARG A 98 -22.33 -0.07 -9.73
N TRP A 99 -21.07 0.34 -9.84
CA TRP A 99 -20.01 -0.48 -10.44
C TRP A 99 -19.71 -1.72 -9.58
N LEU A 100 -19.59 -1.57 -8.26
CA LEU A 100 -19.37 -2.67 -7.31
C LEU A 100 -20.49 -3.71 -7.38
N ALA A 101 -21.75 -3.26 -7.47
CA ALA A 101 -22.89 -4.15 -7.62
C ALA A 101 -22.86 -4.95 -8.94
N GLN A 102 -22.23 -4.42 -9.99
CA GLN A 102 -22.03 -5.12 -11.26
C GLN A 102 -20.82 -6.07 -11.22
N ASP A 103 -19.73 -5.66 -10.57
CA ASP A 103 -18.51 -6.45 -10.43
C ASP A 103 -18.73 -7.70 -9.55
N ALA A 104 -19.44 -7.54 -8.42
CA ALA A 104 -19.82 -8.67 -7.56
C ALA A 104 -20.68 -9.73 -8.28
N ARG A 105 -21.42 -9.34 -9.32
CA ARG A 105 -22.18 -10.27 -10.16
C ARG A 105 -21.28 -11.03 -11.16
N LYS A 106 -20.11 -10.51 -11.49
CA LYS A 106 -19.13 -11.18 -12.36
C LYS A 106 -18.27 -12.18 -11.59
N ASP A 107 -17.99 -11.91 -10.31
CA ASP A 107 -17.12 -12.75 -9.47
C ASP A 107 -17.85 -13.94 -8.81
N THR A 108 -19.09 -14.24 -9.22
CA THR A 108 -19.79 -15.46 -8.82
C THR A 108 -19.32 -16.68 -9.62
N GLY A 109 -18.02 -16.80 -9.88
CA GLY A 109 -17.39 -18.09 -10.13
C GLY A 109 -17.52 -18.92 -8.86
N ALA A 110 -18.75 -19.38 -8.57
CA ALA A 110 -19.10 -20.10 -7.37
C ALA A 110 -18.14 -21.28 -7.26
N VAL A 111 -17.20 -21.19 -6.32
CA VAL A 111 -16.25 -22.27 -6.04
C VAL A 111 -17.09 -23.50 -5.76
N SER A 112 -17.07 -24.45 -6.68
CA SER A 112 -17.88 -25.64 -6.56
C SER A 112 -17.43 -26.39 -5.32
N ARG A 113 -18.35 -27.09 -4.65
CA ARG A 113 -18.06 -27.91 -3.45
C ARG A 113 -16.82 -28.79 -3.61
N ASN A 114 -16.55 -29.25 -4.83
CA ASN A 114 -15.47 -30.17 -5.15
C ASN A 114 -14.20 -29.51 -5.71
N ASP A 115 -14.20 -28.21 -5.98
CA ASP A 115 -13.04 -27.48 -6.52
C ASP A 115 -11.91 -27.38 -5.48
N PRO A 116 -10.65 -27.19 -5.91
CA PRO A 116 -9.55 -26.85 -5.01
C PRO A 116 -9.89 -25.62 -4.17
N CYS A 117 -9.63 -25.70 -2.87
CA CYS A 117 -9.97 -24.63 -1.95
C CYS A 117 -9.09 -23.38 -2.17
N PRO A 118 -9.66 -22.18 -2.31
CA PRO A 118 -8.92 -20.97 -2.64
C PRO A 118 -7.95 -20.49 -1.55
N CYS A 119 -7.99 -21.08 -0.35
CA CYS A 119 -7.03 -20.79 0.73
C CYS A 119 -5.66 -21.44 0.54
N GLY A 120 -5.44 -22.21 -0.54
CA GLY A 120 -4.15 -22.84 -0.84
C GLY A 120 -3.84 -24.12 -0.07
N SER A 121 -4.84 -24.71 0.62
CA SER A 121 -4.64 -25.93 1.44
C SER A 121 -4.46 -27.23 0.66
N GLY A 122 -4.64 -27.21 -0.67
CA GLY A 122 -4.64 -28.40 -1.53
C GLY A 122 -5.86 -29.32 -1.35
N LYS A 123 -6.80 -28.99 -0.46
CA LYS A 123 -8.03 -29.77 -0.20
C LYS A 123 -9.19 -29.27 -1.06
N LYS A 124 -10.19 -30.13 -1.31
CA LYS A 124 -11.48 -29.72 -1.91
C LYS A 124 -12.19 -28.71 -1.01
N TYR A 125 -12.88 -27.72 -1.59
CA TYR A 125 -13.55 -26.64 -0.86
C TYR A 125 -14.45 -27.15 0.28
N LYS A 126 -15.30 -28.15 0.01
CA LYS A 126 -16.19 -28.78 1.01
C LYS A 126 -15.47 -29.44 2.19
N LYS A 127 -14.18 -29.75 2.05
CA LYS A 127 -13.36 -30.38 3.10
C LYS A 127 -12.44 -29.36 3.81
N CYS A 128 -12.51 -28.08 3.45
CA CYS A 128 -11.70 -27.01 4.00
C CYS A 128 -12.60 -25.82 4.39
N CYS A 129 -12.53 -24.67 3.71
CA CYS A 129 -13.28 -23.46 4.07
C CYS A 129 -14.81 -23.58 3.90
N GLY A 130 -15.29 -24.59 3.16
CA GLY A 130 -16.72 -24.88 2.99
C GLY A 130 -17.27 -25.94 3.94
N LYS A 131 -16.53 -26.30 5.00
CA LYS A 131 -17.10 -27.09 6.11
C LYS A 131 -17.90 -26.15 7.01
N ALA A 132 -19.20 -26.37 7.11
CA ALA A 132 -19.96 -25.94 8.28
C ALA A 132 -19.55 -26.81 9.48
#